data_AF-A0A7X7PS24-F1
#
_entry.id   AF-A0A7X7PS24-F1
#
_cell.length_a   1.000
_cell.length_b   1.000
_cell.length_c   1.000
_cell.angle_alpha   90.00
_cell.angle_beta   90.00
_cell.angle_gamma   90.00
#
_symmetry.space_group_name_H-M   'P 1'
#
loop_
_entity.id
_entity.type
_entity.pdbx_description
1 polymer ?
#
loop_
_entity_poly.entity_id
_entity_poly.type
_entity_poly.pdbx_seq_one_letter_code
_entity_poly.pdbx_strand_id
1 'polypeptide(L)'
;GIRDPWYLTPPLPWLITTTYVVLAKLLALASLRRAFLFNAEFEDHAEHEYAKFVEEHPQWEDQPVNNAVVARYTEEQNWAQVFRRIGLDERDHRNHSFALAGMPQHVVAYPGMPEHTDAGNA
;
A
#
# COMPACT_ATOMS: atom_id res chain seq x y z
N GLY A 1 6.25 18.25 16.15
CA GLY A 1 4.84 17.87 15.88
C GLY A 1 4.19 18.93 15.02
N ILE A 2 3.31 18.54 14.11
CA ILE A 2 2.55 19.47 13.27
C ILE A 2 1.64 20.31 14.19
N ARG A 3 1.74 21.65 14.12
CA ARG A 3 0.86 22.54 14.88
C ARG A 3 -0.52 22.55 14.21
N ASP A 4 -1.51 22.08 14.95
CA ASP A 4 -2.95 22.14 14.63
C ASP A 4 -3.34 21.71 13.20
N PRO A 5 -3.35 20.39 12.93
CA PRO A 5 -3.69 19.86 11.62
C PRO A 5 -5.21 19.81 11.45
N TRP A 6 -5.85 20.99 11.33
CA TRP A 6 -7.31 21.12 11.18
C TRP A 6 -7.88 20.21 10.08
N TYR A 7 -7.10 19.98 9.00
CA TYR A 7 -7.45 19.12 7.87
C TYR A 7 -7.46 17.62 8.19
N LEU A 8 -6.80 17.19 9.28
CA LEU A 8 -6.85 15.83 9.82
C LEU A 8 -8.02 15.61 10.78
N THR A 9 -8.81 16.65 11.06
CA THR A 9 -10.00 16.55 11.92
C THR A 9 -11.29 16.68 11.11
N PRO A 10 -12.39 16.03 11.52
CA PRO A 10 -13.70 16.22 10.89
C PRO A 10 -14.06 17.71 10.72
N PRO A 11 -14.70 18.09 9.61
CA PRO A 11 -15.42 17.22 8.67
C PRO A 11 -14.61 16.70 7.48
N LEU A 12 -13.37 17.17 7.26
CA LEU A 12 -12.66 16.89 6.00
C LEU A 12 -12.32 15.41 5.78
N PRO A 13 -11.75 14.66 6.75
CA PRO A 13 -11.50 13.23 6.58
C PRO A 13 -12.78 12.43 6.30
N TRP A 14 -13.91 12.82 6.90
CA TRP A 14 -15.20 12.16 6.64
C TRP A 14 -15.66 12.36 5.20
N LEU A 15 -15.52 13.58 4.67
CA LEU A 15 -15.89 13.87 3.29
C LEU A 15 -15.04 13.06 2.31
N ILE A 16 -13.72 13.06 2.51
CA ILE A 16 -12.77 12.33 1.65
C ILE A 16 -13.05 10.82 1.72
N THR A 17 -13.13 10.26 2.92
CA THR A 17 -13.36 8.82 3.12
C THR A 17 -14.71 8.38 2.56
N THR A 18 -15.77 9.15 2.81
CA THR A 18 -17.12 8.83 2.31
C THR A 18 -17.15 8.84 0.79
N THR A 19 -16.53 9.85 0.17
CA THR A 19 -16.44 9.95 -1.29
C THR A 19 -15.71 8.74 -1.87
N TYR A 20 -14.55 8.40 -1.32
CA TYR A 20 -13.78 7.24 -1.74
C TYR A 20 -14.58 5.93 -1.60
N VAL A 21 -15.21 5.70 -0.44
CA VAL A 21 -16.00 4.49 -0.18
C VAL A 21 -17.16 4.35 -1.15
N VAL A 22 -17.90 5.44 -1.44
CA VAL A 22 -18.99 5.40 -2.41
C VAL A 22 -18.47 5.07 -3.81
N LEU A 23 -17.41 5.73 -4.27
CA LEU A 23 -16.83 5.48 -5.59
C LEU A 23 -16.32 4.04 -5.73
N ALA A 24 -15.57 3.54 -4.74
CA ALA A 24 -15.06 2.17 -4.74
C ALA A 24 -16.19 1.13 -4.79
N LYS A 25 -17.27 1.34 -4.00
CA LYS A 25 -18.43 0.45 -4.01
C LYS A 25 -19.17 0.48 -5.34
N LEU A 26 -19.39 1.66 -5.93
CA LEU A 26 -20.04 1.76 -7.25
C LEU A 26 -19.23 1.07 -8.34
N LEU A 27 -17.90 1.22 -8.33
CA LEU A 27 -17.02 0.53 -9.25
C LEU A 27 -17.06 -1.00 -9.05
N ALA A 28 -17.00 -1.48 -7.81
CA ALA A 28 -17.09 -2.89 -7.48
C ALA A 28 -18.44 -3.51 -7.90
N LEU A 29 -19.55 -2.77 -7.72
CA LEU A 29 -20.88 -3.18 -8.18
C LEU A 29 -20.98 -3.25 -9.70
N ALA A 30 -20.33 -2.32 -10.41
CA ALA A 30 -20.32 -2.31 -11.88
C ALA A 30 -19.40 -3.40 -12.46
N SER A 31 -18.23 -3.60 -11.87
CA SER A 31 -17.28 -4.65 -12.25
C SER A 31 -16.21 -4.84 -11.19
N LEU A 32 -16.27 -5.98 -10.50
CA LEU A 32 -15.27 -6.33 -9.49
C LEU A 32 -13.86 -6.44 -10.08
N ARG A 33 -13.70 -6.95 -11.32
CA ARG A 33 -12.40 -7.01 -11.99
C ARG A 33 -11.81 -5.63 -12.25
N ARG A 34 -12.63 -4.65 -12.65
CA ARG A 34 -12.18 -3.27 -12.83
C ARG A 34 -11.86 -2.59 -11.51
N ALA A 35 -12.58 -2.93 -10.44
CA ALA A 35 -12.24 -2.45 -9.10
C ALA A 35 -10.87 -2.95 -8.66
N PHE A 36 -10.55 -4.23 -8.89
CA PHE A 36 -9.21 -4.76 -8.61
C PHE A 36 -8.13 -4.16 -9.51
N LEU A 37 -8.40 -3.97 -10.81
CA LEU A 37 -7.44 -3.29 -11.68
C LEU A 37 -7.15 -1.86 -11.20
N PHE A 38 -8.19 -1.11 -10.82
CA PHE A 38 -8.04 0.23 -10.27
C PHE A 38 -7.28 0.23 -8.94
N ASN A 39 -7.48 -0.79 -8.10
CA ASN A 39 -6.66 -0.97 -6.90
C ASN A 39 -5.18 -1.20 -7.29
N ALA A 40 -4.90 -2.08 -8.26
CA ALA A 40 -3.54 -2.33 -8.72
C ALA A 40 -2.84 -1.04 -9.22
N GLU A 41 -3.56 -0.12 -9.85
CA GLU A 41 -3.03 1.20 -10.24
C GLU A 41 -2.67 2.08 -9.03
N PHE A 42 -3.47 2.04 -7.95
CA PHE A 42 -3.12 2.71 -6.70
C PHE A 42 -1.87 2.11 -6.05
N GLU A 43 -1.80 0.78 -5.97
CA GLU A 43 -0.66 0.10 -5.35
C GLU A 43 0.63 0.27 -6.16
N ASP A 44 0.53 0.31 -7.49
CA ASP A 44 1.66 0.66 -8.37
C ASP A 44 2.19 2.06 -8.06
N HIS A 45 1.29 3.04 -7.95
CA HIS A 45 1.68 4.39 -7.59
C HIS A 45 2.30 4.45 -6.18
N ALA A 46 1.68 3.78 -5.20
CA ALA A 46 2.17 3.75 -3.82
C ALA A 46 3.57 3.13 -3.72
N GLU A 47 3.83 2.00 -4.39
CA GLU A 47 5.15 1.37 -4.46
C GLU A 47 6.21 2.36 -4.96
N HIS A 48 5.92 3.06 -6.07
CA HIS A 48 6.84 4.05 -6.64
C HIS A 48 7.07 5.25 -5.71
N GLU A 49 6.02 5.76 -5.07
CA GLU A 49 6.15 6.88 -4.13
C GLU A 49 6.97 6.49 -2.90
N TYR A 50 6.82 5.28 -2.35
CA TYR A 50 7.68 4.81 -1.26
C TYR A 50 9.13 4.63 -1.69
N ALA A 51 9.38 4.07 -2.87
CA ALA A 51 10.74 3.93 -3.41
C ALA A 51 11.42 5.30 -3.55
N LYS A 52 10.71 6.27 -4.13
CA LYS A 52 11.17 7.64 -4.28
C LYS A 52 11.35 8.33 -2.92
N PHE A 53 10.45 8.10 -1.97
CA PHE A 53 10.54 8.70 -0.64
C PHE A 53 11.80 8.26 0.11
N VAL A 54 12.20 6.99 -0.03
CA VAL A 54 13.47 6.49 0.51
C VAL A 54 14.67 7.13 -0.19
N GLU A 55 14.63 7.25 -1.52
CA GLU A 55 15.70 7.91 -2.30
C GLU A 55 15.89 9.38 -1.90
N GLU A 56 14.79 10.10 -1.66
CA GLU A 56 14.81 11.51 -1.24
C GLU A 56 15.28 11.72 0.21
N HIS A 57 15.40 10.66 1.01
CA HIS A 57 15.75 10.72 2.44
C HIS A 57 16.90 9.77 2.82
N PRO A 58 18.10 9.95 2.24
CA PRO A 58 19.24 9.04 2.47
C PRO A 58 19.69 8.96 3.94
N GLN A 59 19.43 9.99 4.76
CA GLN A 59 19.71 9.98 6.19
C GLN A 59 19.00 8.86 6.97
N TRP A 60 17.97 8.24 6.40
CA TRP A 60 17.24 7.14 7.04
C TRP A 60 17.97 5.82 7.01
N GLU A 61 19.02 5.68 6.20
CA GLU A 61 19.89 4.51 6.24
C GLU A 61 20.60 4.39 7.59
N ASP A 62 20.95 5.53 8.19
CA ASP A 62 21.65 5.60 9.45
C ASP A 62 20.71 5.89 10.64
N GLN A 63 19.43 6.19 10.39
CA GLN A 63 18.48 6.51 11.45
C GLN A 63 17.84 5.23 12.01
N PRO A 64 18.17 4.83 13.26
CA PRO A 64 17.61 3.61 13.82
C PRO A 64 16.12 3.73 14.10
N VAL A 65 15.41 2.62 13.94
CA VAL A 65 13.97 2.50 14.26
C VAL A 65 13.83 1.92 15.66
N ASN A 66 13.51 2.77 16.62
CA ASN A 66 13.21 2.39 18.00
C ASN A 66 11.74 2.68 18.32
N ASN A 67 10.82 2.18 17.49
CA ASN A 67 9.39 2.43 17.61
C ASN A 67 8.63 1.14 17.94
N ALA A 68 7.96 1.12 19.10
CA ALA A 68 7.23 -0.05 19.59
C ALA A 68 6.02 -0.47 18.73
N VAL A 69 5.49 0.43 17.90
CA VAL A 69 4.45 0.08 16.92
C VAL A 69 5.07 -0.61 15.72
N VAL A 70 6.15 -0.05 15.16
CA VAL A 70 6.84 -0.63 14.00
C VAL A 70 7.40 -2.02 14.32
N ALA A 71 7.93 -2.21 15.52
CA ALA A 71 8.43 -3.51 16.01
C ALA A 71 7.37 -4.63 16.06
N ARG A 72 6.06 -4.31 15.91
CA ARG A 72 4.99 -5.32 15.79
C ARG A 72 4.82 -5.85 14.37
N TYR A 73 5.35 -5.15 13.38
CA TYR A 73 5.16 -5.45 11.96
C TYR A 73 6.46 -5.87 11.27
N THR A 74 7.61 -5.39 11.77
CA THR A 74 8.90 -5.70 11.17
C THR A 74 10.05 -5.59 12.17
N GLU A 75 11.15 -6.31 11.91
CA GLU A 75 12.40 -6.28 12.67
C GLU A 75 13.48 -5.40 12.01
N GLU A 76 13.10 -4.61 11.00
CA GLU A 76 14.04 -3.73 10.30
C GLU A 76 14.69 -2.71 11.23
N GLN A 77 15.99 -2.48 11.01
CA GLN A 77 16.82 -1.73 11.95
C GLN A 77 16.79 -0.22 11.73
N ASN A 78 16.48 0.24 10.51
CA ASN A 78 16.51 1.65 10.14
C ASN A 78 15.25 2.07 9.35
N TRP A 79 15.00 3.37 9.27
CA TRP A 79 13.77 3.89 8.67
C TRP A 79 13.70 3.63 7.16
N ALA A 80 14.85 3.60 6.47
CA ALA A 80 14.89 3.32 5.04
C ALA A 80 14.37 1.91 4.75
N GLN A 81 14.77 0.92 5.54
CA GLN A 81 14.30 -0.46 5.40
C GLN A 81 12.82 -0.62 5.77
N VAL A 82 12.32 0.11 6.77
CA VAL A 82 10.88 0.11 7.09
C VAL A 82 10.06 0.59 5.89
N PHE A 83 10.44 1.71 5.27
CA PHE A 83 9.71 2.22 4.10
C PHE A 83 9.89 1.35 2.84
N ARG A 84 11.05 0.72 2.65
CA ARG A 84 11.23 -0.29 1.61
C ARG A 84 10.31 -1.49 1.81
N ARG A 85 10.17 -1.96 3.05
CA ARG A 85 9.28 -3.06 3.40
C ARG A 85 7.82 -2.70 3.11
N ILE A 86 7.39 -1.48 3.45
CA ILE A 86 6.06 -0.98 3.09
C ILE A 86 5.89 -0.98 1.55
N GLY A 87 6.87 -0.49 0.79
CA GLY A 87 6.81 -0.55 -0.67
C GLY A 87 6.69 -1.98 -1.24
N LEU A 88 7.31 -2.97 -0.60
CA LEU A 88 7.13 -4.38 -0.96
C LEU A 88 5.73 -4.90 -0.61
N ASP A 89 5.14 -4.46 0.51
CA ASP A 89 3.77 -4.80 0.86
C ASP A 89 2.78 -4.24 -0.20
N GLU A 90 3.01 -3.02 -0.71
CA GLU A 90 2.19 -2.48 -1.81
C GLU A 90 2.39 -3.26 -3.13
N ARG A 91 3.62 -3.74 -3.41
CA ARG A 91 3.85 -4.65 -4.54
C ARG A 91 3.04 -5.94 -4.41
N ASP A 92 2.94 -6.51 -3.21
CA ASP A 92 2.12 -7.70 -2.94
C ASP A 92 0.63 -7.40 -3.13
N HIS A 93 0.15 -6.27 -2.63
CA HIS A 93 -1.23 -5.81 -2.87
C HIS A 93 -1.52 -5.63 -4.37
N ARG A 94 -0.57 -5.06 -5.13
CA ARG A 94 -0.68 -4.91 -6.59
C ARG A 94 -0.77 -6.27 -7.28
N ASN A 95 0.14 -7.18 -6.96
CA ASN A 95 0.19 -8.52 -7.54
C ASN A 95 -1.10 -9.30 -7.25
N HIS A 96 -1.59 -9.25 -6.01
CA HIS A 96 -2.86 -9.86 -5.64
C HIS A 96 -4.04 -9.24 -6.41
N SER A 97 -4.05 -7.91 -6.57
CA SER A 97 -5.05 -7.20 -7.35
C SER A 97 -5.05 -7.61 -8.83
N PHE A 98 -3.87 -7.80 -9.45
CA PHE A 98 -3.77 -8.31 -10.83
C PHE A 98 -4.31 -9.74 -10.94
N ALA A 99 -4.01 -10.62 -9.99
CA ALA A 99 -4.54 -11.98 -9.97
C ALA A 99 -6.08 -11.97 -9.91
N LEU A 100 -6.67 -11.18 -9.00
CA LEU A 100 -8.13 -11.06 -8.84
C LEU A 100 -8.81 -10.34 -10.03
N ALA A 101 -8.10 -9.44 -10.71
CA ALA A 101 -8.55 -8.83 -11.96
C ALA A 101 -8.53 -9.81 -13.16
N GLY A 102 -7.94 -11.01 -13.00
CA GLY A 102 -7.77 -11.99 -14.06
C GLY A 102 -6.61 -11.66 -15.00
N MET A 103 -5.56 -11.02 -14.48
CA MET A 103 -4.37 -10.60 -15.23
C MET A 103 -3.07 -11.13 -14.61
N PRO A 104 -2.91 -12.46 -14.43
CA PRO A 104 -1.73 -13.04 -13.79
C PRO A 104 -0.41 -12.72 -14.51
N GLN A 105 -0.46 -12.40 -15.82
CA GLN A 105 0.71 -11.99 -16.59
C GLN A 105 1.34 -10.67 -16.13
N HIS A 106 0.64 -9.87 -15.32
CA HIS A 106 1.15 -8.61 -14.76
C HIS A 106 1.73 -8.77 -13.34
N VAL A 107 1.68 -9.99 -12.77
CA VAL A 107 2.31 -10.29 -11.48
C VAL A 107 3.83 -10.24 -11.63
N VAL A 108 4.48 -9.44 -10.78
CA VAL A 108 5.94 -9.29 -10.75
C VAL A 108 6.51 -10.05 -9.57
N ALA A 109 7.17 -11.17 -9.86
CA ALA A 109 7.85 -11.98 -8.85
C ALA A 109 9.12 -11.30 -8.34
N TYR A 110 9.42 -11.49 -7.05
CA TYR A 110 10.65 -10.99 -6.42
C TYR A 110 11.10 -11.92 -5.27
N PRO A 111 12.39 -11.87 -4.87
CA PRO A 111 12.87 -12.71 -3.78
C PRO A 111 12.13 -12.43 -2.47
N GLY A 112 11.59 -13.48 -1.85
CA GLY A 112 10.81 -13.36 -0.61
C GLY A 112 9.34 -12.96 -0.81
N MET A 113 8.84 -12.92 -2.05
CA MET A 113 7.42 -12.76 -2.33
C MET A 113 6.60 -13.86 -1.62
N PRO A 114 5.50 -13.50 -0.92
CA PRO A 114 4.62 -14.49 -0.33
C PRO A 114 4.00 -15.40 -1.38
N GLU A 115 3.84 -16.69 -1.08
CA GLU A 115 3.03 -17.57 -1.91
C GLU A 115 1.56 -17.16 -1.76
N HIS A 116 0.99 -16.52 -2.79
CA HIS A 116 -0.46 -16.34 -2.86
C HIS A 116 -1.09 -17.68 -3.23
N THR A 117 -1.37 -18.53 -2.25
CA THR A 117 -2.27 -19.66 -2.46
C THR A 117 -3.62 -19.10 -2.88
N ASP A 118 -4.11 -19.51 -4.05
CA ASP A 118 -5.40 -19.12 -4.61
C ASP A 118 -6.47 -19.09 -3.51
N ALA A 119 -6.86 -17.89 -3.07
CA ALA A 119 -8.10 -17.67 -2.32
C ALA A 119 -9.29 -17.75 -3.29
N GLY A 120 -9.35 -18.86 -4.03
CA GLY A 120 -10.49 -19.30 -4.81
C GLY A 120 -11.11 -20.49 -4.10
N ASN A 121 -11.87 -20.25 -3.03
CA ASN A 121 -12.95 -21.07 -2.49
C ASN A 121 -13.45 -20.46 -1.16
N ALA A 122 -14.29 -19.44 -1.25
CA ALA A 122 -15.25 -19.07 -0.22
C ALA A 122 -16.51 -18.51 -0.90
#